data_AF-A0A483APS1-F1
#
_entry.id   AF-A0A483APS1-F1
#
_cell.length_a   1.000
_cell.length_b   1.000
_cell.length_c   1.000
_cell.angle_alpha   90.00
_cell.angle_beta   90.00
_cell.angle_gamma   90.00
#
_symmetry.space_group_name_H-M   'P 1'
#
loop_
_entity.id
_entity.type
_entity.pdbx_description
1 polymer ?
#
loop_
_entity_poly.entity_id
_entity_poly.type
_entity_poly.pdbx_seq_one_letter_code
_entity_poly.pdbx_strand_id
1 'polypeptide(L)' 'MSLTNLPDCINTKLNRYFKQLDGEKTSGVLKMVVQESEAITIKFILDRVEQNQSEAAKILGMNRGTLKKKIELYKLK' A
#
# COMPACT_ATOMS: atom_id res chain seq x y z
N MET A 1 -23.32 3.78 -8.83
CA MET A 1 -22.38 3.14 -7.88
C MET A 1 -21.61 4.25 -7.20
N SER A 2 -21.69 4.35 -5.87
CA SER A 2 -20.91 5.35 -5.13
C SER A 2 -19.41 5.10 -5.40
N LEU A 3 -18.71 6.09 -5.94
CA LEU A 3 -17.25 6.15 -5.90
C LEU A 3 -16.86 6.31 -4.42
N THR A 4 -16.79 5.19 -3.69
CA THR A 4 -16.25 5.21 -2.33
C THR A 4 -14.82 5.71 -2.41
N ASN A 5 -14.58 6.85 -1.79
CA ASN A 5 -13.27 7.45 -1.72
C ASN A 5 -12.30 6.54 -0.94
N LEU A 6 -11.00 6.80 -1.06
CA LEU A 6 -9.98 6.00 -0.37
C LEU A 6 -10.18 5.95 1.15
N PRO A 7 -10.52 7.05 1.85
CA PRO A 7 -10.88 7.01 3.28
C PRO A 7 -11.99 6.02 3.63
N ASP A 8 -13.09 6.01 2.88
CA ASP A 8 -14.23 5.12 3.13
C ASP A 8 -13.84 3.65 2.93
N CYS A 9 -13.01 3.37 1.93
CA CYS A 9 -12.47 2.02 1.70
C CYS A 9 -11.60 1.54 2.88
N ILE A 10 -10.71 2.41 3.37
CA ILE A 10 -9.82 2.10 4.50
C ILE A 10 -10.64 1.88 5.78
N ASN A 11 -11.59 2.78 6.08
CA ASN A 11 -12.47 2.65 7.25
C ASN A 11 -13.28 1.36 7.23
N THR A 12 -13.82 0.99 6.06
CA THR A 12 -14.56 -0.27 5.91
C THR A 12 -13.68 -1.49 6.20
N LYS A 13 -12.42 -1.49 5.72
CA LYS A 13 -11.47 -2.57 5.97
C LYS A 13 -11.03 -2.66 7.43
N LEU A 14 -10.73 -1.52 8.06
CA LEU A 14 -10.37 -1.47 9.48
C LEU A 14 -11.53 -1.94 10.36
N ASN A 15 -12.76 -1.51 10.09
CA ASN A 15 -13.94 -1.98 10.81
C ASN A 15 -14.10 -3.51 10.72
N ARG A 16 -13.83 -4.10 9.55
CA ARG A 16 -13.84 -5.56 9.39
C ARG A 16 -12.72 -6.23 10.17
N TYR A 17 -11.50 -5.70 10.09
CA TYR A 17 -10.34 -6.22 10.83
C TYR A 17 -10.61 -6.26 12.34
N PHE A 18 -11.11 -5.18 12.93
CA PHE A 18 -11.41 -5.13 14.36
C PHE A 18 -12.60 -6.01 14.78
N LYS A 19 -13.57 -6.24 13.89
CA LYS A 19 -14.63 -7.24 14.13
C LYS A 19 -14.08 -8.67 14.17
N GLN A 20 -13.07 -8.97 13.34
CA GLN A 20 -12.44 -10.29 13.31
C GLN A 20 -11.46 -10.52 14.45
N LEU A 21 -10.90 -9.44 15.01
CA LEU A 21 -10.01 -9.48 16.16
C LEU A 21 -10.74 -9.91 17.46
N ASP A 22 -12.08 -9.83 17.50
CA ASP A 22 -12.95 -10.32 18.59
C ASP A 22 -12.48 -9.93 20.00
N GLY A 23 -12.01 -8.69 20.15
CA GLY A 23 -11.56 -8.16 21.44
C GLY A 23 -10.11 -8.48 21.83
N GLU A 24 -9.35 -9.20 20.99
CA GLU A 24 -7.91 -9.36 21.19
C GLU A 24 -7.18 -8.01 21.13
N LYS A 25 -6.09 -7.88 21.89
CA LYS A 25 -5.25 -6.68 21.85
C LYS A 25 -4.41 -6.70 20.57
N THR A 26 -4.50 -5.63 19.78
CA THR A 26 -3.63 -5.41 18.61
C THR A 26 -2.69 -4.23 18.83
N SER A 27 -1.54 -4.25 18.16
CA SER A 27 -0.59 -3.14 18.11
C SER A 27 -0.03 -3.00 16.70
N GLY A 28 0.40 -1.79 16.33
CA GLY A 28 1.03 -1.57 15.01
C GLY A 28 0.05 -1.42 13.83
N VAL A 29 -1.24 -1.18 14.08
CA VAL A 29 -2.26 -1.00 13.01
C VAL A 29 -1.89 0.10 12.03
N LEU A 30 -1.39 1.25 12.49
CA LEU A 30 -0.94 2.32 11.60
C LEU A 30 0.18 1.85 10.66
N LYS A 31 1.17 1.12 11.20
CA LYS A 31 2.27 0.56 10.41
C LYS A 31 1.77 -0.44 9.38
N MET A 32 0.84 -1.32 9.76
CA MET A 32 0.21 -2.29 8.86
C MET A 32 -0.48 -1.58 7.68
N VAL A 33 -1.32 -0.59 7.96
CA VAL A 33 -2.05 0.17 6.92
C VAL A 33 -1.10 0.91 5.99
N VAL A 34 -0.09 1.60 6.55
CA VAL A 34 0.91 2.31 5.74
C VAL A 34 1.70 1.35 4.85
N GLN A 35 2.13 0.20 5.39
CA GLN A 35 2.86 -0.80 4.60
C GLN A 35 2.01 -1.39 3.47
N GLU A 36 0.76 -1.76 3.74
CA GLU A 36 -0.14 -2.30 2.72
C GLU A 36 -0.46 -1.27 1.63
N SER A 37 -0.84 -0.05 2.03
CA SER A 37 -1.16 1.02 1.08
C SER A 37 0.03 1.40 0.20
N GLU A 38 1.23 1.50 0.79
CA GLU A 38 2.44 1.80 0.04
C GLU A 38 2.79 0.67 -0.93
N ALA A 39 2.76 -0.59 -0.49
CA ALA A 39 3.08 -1.74 -1.34
C ALA A 39 2.11 -1.86 -2.54
N ILE A 40 0.80 -1.68 -2.30
CA ILE A 40 -0.23 -1.70 -3.35
C ILE A 40 0.00 -0.57 -4.36
N THR A 41 0.29 0.64 -3.88
CA THR A 41 0.52 1.79 -4.75
C THR A 41 1.75 1.61 -5.61
N ILE A 42 2.87 1.15 -5.02
CA ILE A 42 4.11 0.89 -5.75
C ILE A 42 3.90 -0.19 -6.81
N LYS A 43 3.27 -1.30 -6.44
CA LYS A 43 2.99 -2.39 -7.38
C LYS A 43 2.14 -1.93 -8.56
N PHE A 44 1.05 -1.21 -8.28
CA PHE A 44 0.16 -0.70 -9.31
C PHE A 44 0.90 0.17 -10.34
N ILE A 45 1.78 1.06 -9.88
CA ILE A 45 2.56 1.90 -10.80
C ILE A 45 3.62 1.09 -11.55
N LEU A 46 4.32 0.16 -10.90
CA LEU A 46 5.27 -0.73 -11.58
C LEU A 46 4.60 -1.51 -12.71
N ASP A 47 3.43 -2.10 -12.45
CA ASP A 47 2.65 -2.83 -13.46
C ASP A 47 2.21 -1.89 -14.59
N ARG A 48 1.82 -0.65 -14.27
CA ARG A 48 1.40 0.36 -15.25
C ARG A 48 2.52 0.81 -16.20
N VAL A 49 3.78 0.72 -15.77
CA VAL A 49 4.96 1.11 -16.57
C VAL A 49 5.82 -0.08 -16.98
N GLU A 50 5.25 -1.28 -17.02
CA GLU A 50 5.93 -2.51 -17.44
C GLU A 50 7.27 -2.75 -16.70
N GLN A 51 7.25 -2.56 -15.38
CA GLN A 51 8.39 -2.70 -14.48
C GLN A 51 9.55 -1.71 -14.71
N ASN A 52 9.34 -0.64 -15.49
CA ASN A 52 10.32 0.43 -15.64
C ASN A 52 10.46 1.24 -14.34
N GLN A 53 11.43 0.86 -13.50
CA GLN A 53 11.66 1.48 -12.20
C GLN A 53 12.02 2.96 -12.28
N SER A 54 12.69 3.41 -13.37
CA SER A 54 13.02 4.82 -13.53
C SER A 54 11.78 5.66 -13.77
N GLU A 55 10.84 5.15 -14.55
CA GLU A 55 9.57 5.84 -14.80
C GLU A 55 8.62 5.75 -13.60
N ALA A 56 8.52 4.57 -12.98
CA ALA A 56 7.75 4.40 -11.76
C ALA A 56 8.21 5.34 -10.65
N ALA A 57 9.52 5.51 -10.47
CA ALA A 57 10.09 6.42 -9.47
C ALA A 57 9.67 7.88 -9.70
N LYS A 58 9.61 8.33 -10.97
CA LYS A 58 9.12 9.67 -11.31
C LYS A 58 7.63 9.83 -10.98
N ILE A 59 6.80 8.87 -11.38
CA ILE A 59 5.34 8.91 -11.13
C ILE A 59 5.04 8.87 -9.63
N LEU A 60 5.75 8.01 -8.89
CA LEU A 60 5.61 7.88 -7.44
C LEU A 60 6.24 9.06 -6.68
N GLY A 61 6.93 9.98 -7.35
CA GLY A 61 7.56 11.14 -6.73
C GLY A 61 8.68 10.79 -5.75
N MET A 62 9.41 9.70 -5.98
CA MET A 62 10.49 9.24 -5.10
C MET A 62 11.78 8.94 -5.85
N ASN A 63 12.91 8.95 -5.14
CA ASN A 63 14.19 8.56 -5.73
C ASN A 63 14.18 7.07 -6.15
N ARG A 64 14.76 6.74 -7.30
CA ARG A 64 14.85 5.36 -7.81
C ARG A 64 15.52 4.39 -6.83
N GLY A 65 16.55 4.83 -6.11
CA GLY A 65 17.20 4.02 -5.07
C GLY A 65 16.29 3.71 -3.89
N THR A 66 15.42 4.65 -3.50
CA THR A 66 14.37 4.43 -2.50
C THR A 66 13.34 3.44 -3.01
N LEU A 67 12.88 3.61 -4.26
CA LEU A 67 11.93 2.69 -4.89
C LEU A 67 12.51 1.26 -4.93
N LYS A 68 13.77 1.10 -5.35
CA LYS A 68 14.44 -0.21 -5.37
C LYS A 68 14.41 -0.90 -4.01
N LYS A 69 14.76 -0.18 -2.94
CA LYS A 69 14.70 -0.72 -1.56
C LYS A 69 13.29 -1.12 -1.15
N LYS A 70 12.27 -0.35 -1.56
CA LYS A 70 10.86 -0.67 -1.27
C LYS A 70 10.37 -1.88 -2.06
N ILE A 71 10.78 -2.05 -3.31
CA ILE A 71 10.50 -3.25 -4.12
C ILE A 71 11.04 -4.50 -3.42
N GLU A 72 12.30 -4.44 -2.96
CA GLU A 72 12.93 -5.54 -2.21
C GLU A 72 12.21 -5.80 -0.88
N LEU A 73 11.91 -4.75 -0.11
CA LEU A 73 11.22 -4.82 1.18
C LEU A 73 9.85 -5.50 1.06
N TYR A 74 9.07 -5.11 0.06
CA TYR A 74 7.70 -5.62 -0.16
C TYR A 74 7.65 -6.86 -1.05
N LYS A 75 8.81 -7.35 -1.53
CA LYS A 75 8.92 -8.51 -2.42
C LYS A 75 8.05 -8.37 -3.67
N LEU A 76 8.06 -7.18 -4.27
CA LEU A 76 7.33 -6.89 -5.49
C LEU A 76 8.16 -7.44 -6.68
N LYS A 77 7.57 -8.37 -7.42
CA LYS A 77 8.13 -8.96 -8.65
C LYS A 77 7.22 -8.63 -9.80
#